data_AF-A0A968AAI2-F1
#
_entry.id   AF-A0A968AAI2-F1
#
_cell.length_a   1.000
_cell.length_b   1.000
_cell.length_c   1.000
_cell.angle_alpha   90.00
_cell.angle_beta   90.00
_cell.angle_gamma   90.00
#
_symmetry.space_group_name_H-M   'P 1'
#
loop_
_entity.id
_entity.type
_entity.pdbx_description
1 polymer ?
#
loop_
_entity_poly.entity_id
_entity_poly.type
_entity_poly.pdbx_seq_one_letter_code
_entity_poly.pdbx_strand_id
1 'polypeptide(L)'
;RIAHTRRVILLASGPAQPAAYNLVHFLEQGEFPVYIARAGVNALARTVHTTNEKDFLLAIDVANEAPYIAPALREARTRGTTTAAIVSSPS
;
A
#
# COMPACT_ATOMS: atom_id res chain seq x y z
N ARG A 1 -10.81 -1.39 -9.50
CA ARG A 1 -12.01 -1.78 -8.71
C ARG A 1 -11.53 -2.69 -7.58
N ILE A 2 -11.58 -2.26 -6.32
CA ILE A 2 -11.14 -3.06 -5.15
C ILE A 2 -11.89 -4.39 -5.04
N ALA A 3 -13.15 -4.44 -5.47
CA ALA A 3 -14.02 -5.63 -5.40
C ALA A 3 -13.52 -6.86 -6.21
N HIS A 4 -12.52 -6.71 -7.09
CA HIS A 4 -11.95 -7.83 -7.86
C HIS A 4 -10.52 -8.18 -7.45
N THR A 5 -10.03 -7.56 -6.39
CA THR A 5 -8.65 -7.71 -5.95
C THR A 5 -8.50 -8.93 -5.04
N ARG A 6 -7.46 -9.73 -5.28
CA ARG A 6 -7.09 -10.91 -4.46
C ARG A 6 -6.68 -10.53 -3.04
N ARG A 7 -5.98 -9.41 -2.88
CA ARG A 7 -5.53 -8.87 -1.59
C ARG A 7 -5.20 -7.38 -1.70
N VAL A 8 -5.45 -6.66 -0.61
CA VAL A 8 -4.94 -5.31 -0.40
C VAL A 8 -3.57 -5.40 0.24
N ILE A 9 -2.57 -4.75 -0.34
CA ILE A 9 -1.23 -4.65 0.20
C ILE A 9 -1.04 -3.23 0.72
N LEU A 10 -0.82 -3.11 2.03
CA LEU A 10 -0.69 -1.83 2.70
C LEU A 10 0.78 -1.46 2.92
N LEU A 11 1.17 -0.25 2.51
CA LEU A 11 2.48 0.34 2.79
C LEU A 11 2.26 1.53 3.74
N ALA A 12 2.77 1.47 4.96
CA ALA A 12 2.61 2.56 5.93
C ALA A 12 3.98 3.06 6.41
N SER A 13 4.21 4.36 6.31
CA SER A 13 5.35 5.02 6.98
C SER A 13 5.11 5.09 8.50
N GLY A 14 6.16 5.34 9.29
CA GLY A 14 6.13 5.28 10.76
C GLY A 14 4.93 6.02 11.39
N PRO A 15 4.75 7.33 11.11
CA PRO A 15 3.62 8.10 11.64
C PRO A 15 2.25 7.62 11.15
N ALA A 16 2.20 6.90 10.03
CA ALA A 16 0.98 6.38 9.43
C ALA A 16 0.53 5.02 10.01
N GLN A 17 1.35 4.36 10.83
CA GLN A 17 1.05 3.02 11.35
C GLN A 17 -0.29 2.92 12.12
N PRO A 18 -0.64 3.83 13.03
CA PRO A 18 -1.93 3.75 13.74
C PRO A 18 -3.12 3.83 12.78
N ALA A 19 -3.06 4.72 11.78
CA ALA A 19 -4.09 4.85 10.76
C ALA A 19 -4.18 3.59 9.88
N ALA A 20 -3.04 2.99 9.55
CA ALA A 20 -2.94 1.74 8.83
C ALA A 20 -3.62 0.57 9.56
N TYR A 21 -3.38 0.42 10.86
CA TYR A 21 -4.02 -0.64 11.65
C TYR A 21 -5.55 -0.50 11.71
N ASN A 22 -6.05 0.72 11.90
CA ASN A 22 -7.50 0.97 11.87
C ASN A 22 -8.10 0.62 10.51
N LEU A 23 -7.44 1.01 9.42
CA LEU A 23 -7.89 0.68 8.08
C LEU A 23 -7.90 -0.83 7.82
N VAL A 24 -6.86 -1.54 8.26
CA VAL A 24 -6.80 -3.01 8.16
C VAL A 24 -8.00 -3.63 8.85
N HIS A 25 -8.33 -3.19 10.07
CA HIS A 25 -9.48 -3.70 10.81
C HIS A 25 -10.79 -3.54 10.02
N PHE A 26 -11.05 -2.37 9.43
CA PHE A 26 -12.25 -2.15 8.63
C PHE A 26 -12.28 -2.96 7.32
N LEU A 27 -11.13 -3.11 6.66
CA LEU A 27 -11.02 -3.91 5.45
C LEU A 27 -11.26 -5.40 5.72
N GLU A 28 -10.73 -5.91 6.83
CA GLU A 28 -10.95 -7.29 7.27
C GLU A 28 -12.42 -7.55 7.65
N GLN A 29 -13.10 -6.58 8.29
CA GLN A 29 -14.56 -6.65 8.53
C GLN A 29 -15.38 -6.71 7.23
N GLY A 30 -14.88 -6.08 6.16
CA GLY A 30 -15.44 -6.17 4.81
C GLY A 30 -14.99 -7.40 4.03
N GLU A 31 -14.35 -8.38 4.69
CA GLU A 31 -13.84 -9.62 4.10
C GLU A 31 -12.78 -9.42 3.00
N PHE A 32 -12.10 -8.27 2.98
CA PHE A 32 -10.98 -8.03 2.09
C PHE A 32 -9.69 -8.62 2.69
N PRO A 33 -8.96 -9.51 1.99
CA PRO A 33 -7.68 -10.00 2.48
C PRO A 33 -6.66 -8.87 2.51
N VAL A 34 -6.06 -8.59 3.66
CA VAL A 34 -5.06 -7.52 3.81
C VAL A 34 -3.68 -8.09 4.15
N TYR A 35 -2.64 -7.54 3.54
CA TYR A 35 -1.24 -7.79 3.86
C TYR A 35 -0.54 -6.46 4.15
N ILE A 36 -0.08 -6.26 5.39
CA ILE A 36 0.75 -5.10 5.73
C ILE A 36 2.20 -5.43 5.39
N ALA A 37 2.79 -4.66 4.47
CA ALA A 37 4.19 -4.83 4.14
C ALA A 37 5.07 -4.45 5.33
N ARG A 38 6.13 -5.22 5.56
CA ARG A 38 7.13 -4.89 6.58
C ARG A 38 7.77 -3.55 6.26
N ALA A 39 8.10 -2.79 7.31
CA ALA A 39 8.83 -1.54 7.17
C ALA A 39 10.21 -1.77 6.53
N GLY A 40 10.67 -0.77 5.75
CA GLY A 40 12.01 -0.73 5.16
C GLY A 40 12.05 -0.98 3.66
N VAL A 41 13.11 -0.45 3.02
CA VAL A 41 13.26 -0.40 1.55
C VAL A 41 13.35 -1.79 0.92
N ASN A 42 14.03 -2.76 1.56
CA ASN A 42 14.14 -4.12 1.05
C ASN A 42 12.80 -4.87 1.02
N ALA A 43 12.01 -4.71 2.10
CA ALA A 43 10.68 -5.29 2.18
C ALA A 43 9.76 -4.66 1.13
N LEU A 44 9.79 -3.33 1.00
CA LEU A 44 9.06 -2.60 -0.03
C LEU A 44 9.42 -3.08 -1.45
N ALA A 45 10.71 -3.15 -1.78
CA ALA A 45 11.15 -3.58 -3.10
C ALA A 45 10.66 -4.99 -3.43
N ARG A 46 10.75 -5.92 -2.47
CA ARG A 46 10.21 -7.28 -2.62
C ARG A 46 8.70 -7.27 -2.80
N THR A 47 7.99 -6.47 -2.02
CA THR A 47 6.53 -6.32 -2.13
C THR A 47 6.15 -5.84 -3.53
N VAL A 48 6.71 -4.73 -4.01
CA VAL A 48 6.46 -4.18 -5.35
C VAL A 48 6.84 -5.18 -6.45
N HIS A 49 7.95 -5.90 -6.29
CA HIS A 49 8.39 -6.88 -7.27
C HIS A 49 7.45 -8.09 -7.39
N THR A 50 6.70 -8.40 -6.33
CA THR A 50 5.83 -9.59 -6.27
C THR A 50 4.34 -9.25 -6.45
N THR A 51 4.00 -7.98 -6.70
CA THR A 51 2.62 -7.59 -7.01
C THR A 51 2.26 -7.91 -8.46
N ASN A 52 0.98 -8.11 -8.71
CA ASN A 52 0.42 -8.30 -10.06
C ASN A 52 -0.90 -7.53 -10.23
N GLU A 53 -1.57 -7.74 -11.36
CA GLU A 53 -2.81 -7.07 -11.74
C GLU A 53 -4.02 -7.40 -10.83
N LYS A 54 -3.94 -8.50 -10.07
CA LYS A 54 -4.96 -8.90 -9.09
C LYS A 54 -4.68 -8.34 -7.70
N ASP A 55 -3.57 -7.66 -7.47
CA ASP A 55 -3.25 -7.01 -6.20
C ASP A 55 -3.65 -5.53 -6.22
N PHE A 56 -3.92 -4.97 -5.03
CA PHE A 56 -4.16 -3.53 -4.82
C PHE A 56 -3.13 -3.00 -3.85
N LEU A 57 -2.23 -2.13 -4.29
CA LEU A 57 -1.17 -1.55 -3.48
C LEU A 57 -1.61 -0.17 -2.97
N LEU A 58 -1.85 -0.07 -1.66
CA LEU A 58 -2.28 1.16 -1.00
C LEU A 58 -1.17 1.67 -0.08
N ALA A 59 -0.66 2.86 -0.36
CA ALA A 59 0.26 3.55 0.53
C ALA A 59 -0.46 4.53 1.45
N ILE A 60 0.02 4.65 2.69
CA ILE A 60 -0.37 5.68 3.64
C ILE A 60 0.90 6.41 4.05
N ASP A 61 1.01 7.68 3.64
CA ASP A 61 2.13 8.54 3.99
C ASP A 61 1.63 9.91 4.44
N VAL A 62 1.59 10.10 5.76
CA VAL A 62 1.01 11.29 6.40
C VAL A 62 2.04 12.41 6.56
N ALA A 63 3.33 12.10 6.52
CA ALA A 63 4.39 13.08 6.78
C ALA A 63 5.32 13.31 5.58
N ASN A 64 5.07 12.65 4.44
CA ASN A 64 5.98 12.61 3.30
C ASN A 64 7.41 12.19 3.70
N GLU A 65 7.51 11.39 4.76
CA GLU A 65 8.78 10.92 5.35
C GLU A 65 9.37 9.75 4.55
N ALA A 66 8.63 9.22 3.58
CA ALA A 66 9.01 8.05 2.81
C ALA A 66 9.13 8.39 1.31
N PRO A 67 10.20 9.09 0.88
CA PRO A 67 10.38 9.56 -0.50
C PRO A 67 10.40 8.42 -1.55
N TYR A 68 10.60 7.19 -1.09
CA TYR A 68 10.58 5.98 -1.91
C TYR A 68 9.17 5.45 -2.23
N ILE A 69 8.11 5.92 -1.56
CA ILE A 69 6.73 5.45 -1.78
C ILE A 69 6.22 5.84 -3.18
N ALA A 70 6.38 7.10 -3.58
CA ALA A 70 5.89 7.56 -4.89
C ALA A 70 6.57 6.83 -6.07
N PRO A 71 7.91 6.63 -6.09
CA PRO A 71 8.57 5.77 -7.07
C PRO A 71 8.07 4.32 -7.03
N ALA A 72 7.88 3.74 -5.83
CA ALA A 72 7.38 2.38 -5.68
C ALA A 72 5.96 2.19 -6.26
N LEU A 73 5.05 3.12 -6.01
CA LEU A 73 3.70 3.08 -6.60
C LEU A 73 3.74 3.28 -8.12
N ARG A 74 4.71 4.02 -8.65
CA ARG A 74 4.90 4.17 -10.09
C ARG A 74 5.37 2.87 -10.73
N GLU A 75 6.35 2.21 -10.12
CA GLU A 75 6.86 0.91 -10.56
C GLU A 75 5.81 -0.20 -10.44
N ALA A 76 4.97 -0.19 -9.41
CA ALA A 76 3.85 -1.14 -9.33
C ALA A 76 2.83 -0.92 -10.47
N ARG A 77 2.58 0.32 -10.88
CA ARG A 77 1.67 0.65 -11.99
C ARG A 77 2.18 0.14 -13.33
N THR A 78 3.49 0.19 -13.60
CA THR A 78 4.05 -0.34 -14.86
C THR A 78 3.84 -1.85 -15.00
N ARG A 79 3.57 -2.54 -13.88
CA ARG A 79 3.26 -3.98 -13.79
C ARG A 79 1.76 -4.30 -13.84
N GLY A 80 0.91 -3.28 -14.03
CA GLY A 80 -0.55 -3.44 -14.05
C GLY A 80 -1.20 -3.55 -12.66
N THR A 81 -0.44 -3.42 -11.57
CA THR A 81 -1.01 -3.40 -10.22
C THR A 81 -1.84 -2.13 -10.03
N THR A 82 -3.04 -2.27 -9.49
CA THR A 82 -3.85 -1.11 -9.11
C THR A 82 -3.20 -0.45 -7.89
N THR A 83 -2.96 0.86 -7.93
CA THR A 83 -2.30 1.58 -6.83
C THR A 83 -3.13 2.76 -6.34
N ALA A 84 -3.00 3.10 -5.07
CA ALA A 84 -3.57 4.30 -4.46
C ALA A 84 -2.67 4.81 -3.32
N ALA A 85 -2.88 6.05 -2.91
CA ALA A 85 -2.20 6.66 -1.78
C ALA A 85 -3.18 7.48 -0.93
N ILE A 86 -3.05 7.38 0.39
CA ILE A 86 -3.65 8.29 1.38
C ILE A 86 -2.52 9.17 1.90
N VAL A 87 -2.55 10.46 1.54
CA VAL A 87 -1.52 11.44 1.87
C VAL A 87 -2.14 12.65 2.56
N SER A 88 -1.42 13.27 3.49
CA SER A 88 -1.86 14.50 4.18
C SER A 88 -1.79 15.73 3.27
N SER A 89 -0.86 15.72 2.30
CA SER A 89 -0.73 16.72 1.25
C SER A 89 -0.47 16.02 -0.07
N PRO A 90 -1.19 16.37 -1.15
CA PRO A 90 -0.79 15.95 -2.49
C PRO A 90 0.57 16.57 -2.83
N SER A 91 1.44 15.80 -3.47
CA SER A 91 2.70 16.24 -4.06
C SER A 91 2.66 16.12 -5.58
#